data_AF-A0A254RWD1-F1
#
_entry.id   AF-A0A254RWD1-F1
#
_cell.length_a   1.000
_cell.length_b   1.000
_cell.length_c   1.000
_cell.angle_alpha   90.00
_cell.angle_beta   90.00
_cell.angle_gamma   90.00
#
_symmetry.space_group_name_H-M   'P 1'
#
loop_
_entity.id
_entity.type
_entity.pdbx_description
1 polymer ?
#
loop_
_entity_poly.entity_id
_entity_poly.type
_entity_poly.pdbx_seq_one_letter_code
_entity_poly.pdbx_strand_id
1 'polypeptide(L)'
;MRGDMLLMKALPFAVLSASLAMVACDSGSNSNESRNDNPVLPENPVGDGSNIAAVETAEDLMNCTESREGNMAKVLSENAIYECVDERWSKVTVIETLPRDTLSNGISSSGTSLIEISSSETSPSENSSAGETQMSSSSTDSNVPSPVKSAHCFKAWDPTAFEYSIYTGYDNGTETSGYWYTYGDDSDGGMSTITWPVEMDPPFMDGIDPVIDHCGGICGTYMLDKGTLSYDPFVALGFNLGGEETPGNPVSVDASAMGGIVVTYTSDAPIRLEMGLGEAKDKHIDYDNPSVTLPKSVTKTVKAFSWSQFKQAGWGSKQVSGEEASKILVALHFVIQGKDGAKGEFNIMSIDAYNPGDCAAFVPPVYSSSSKNMSSSSSKPSSSSSSSNGTSVVIKPAYSFETWNGAEGVEQIMTGFDTDMQDGGYWYEYDDSEDGGKSSIAWLAPLGNEYDEKSFQPVIDVCSGVCGTVQLDAGDLQYDPYVGIGFDLAGHDINRNLVLADASGMGGVCIGYSSEMSFTIEMSLGEAKDRELGYDIPIVRMPKSSSYVVKKIPWSNFKRSGWGGGENVTGEQAAKMLGSLRFKFQGKDGVSANFNIVSIGPYLNGWCEESLAPVLQ
;
A
#
# COMPACT_ATOMS: atom_id res chain seq x y z
N MET A 1 -12.51 70.02 18.26
CA MET A 1 -11.19 69.80 18.92
C MET A 1 -10.26 69.15 17.88
N ARG A 2 -8.97 68.93 18.22
CA ARG A 2 -7.94 68.24 17.41
C ARG A 2 -8.48 66.95 16.73
N GLY A 3 -8.02 66.49 15.57
CA GLY A 3 -6.67 66.55 14.96
C GLY A 3 -6.04 65.14 15.03
N ASP A 4 -5.32 64.60 14.05
CA ASP A 4 -4.71 65.12 12.79
C ASP A 4 -4.87 64.04 11.66
N MET A 5 -4.83 64.30 10.34
CA MET A 5 -3.68 64.64 9.45
C MET A 5 -2.53 63.59 9.52
N LEU A 6 -2.01 63.02 8.42
CA LEU A 6 -1.47 63.65 7.20
C LEU A 6 -1.46 62.78 5.91
N LEU A 7 -1.30 63.45 4.76
CA LEU A 7 -0.88 62.88 3.46
C LEU A 7 0.65 62.88 3.33
N MET A 8 1.20 62.07 2.42
CA MET A 8 2.49 62.34 1.75
C MET A 8 2.45 62.01 0.24
N LYS A 9 3.40 62.54 -0.54
CA LYS A 9 3.39 62.52 -2.02
C LYS A 9 4.76 62.19 -2.65
N ALA A 10 4.75 61.23 -3.58
CA ALA A 10 5.37 61.21 -4.92
C ALA A 10 6.78 61.82 -5.23
N LEU A 11 7.65 60.95 -5.80
CA LEU A 11 8.57 61.19 -6.95
C LEU A 11 9.78 62.15 -6.78
N PRO A 12 10.78 62.22 -7.71
CA PRO A 12 11.29 61.27 -8.73
C PRO A 12 12.85 61.13 -8.77
N PHE A 13 13.41 60.51 -9.84
CA PHE A 13 14.85 60.46 -10.26
C PHE A 13 15.80 59.54 -9.45
N ALA A 14 16.94 59.03 -9.97
CA ALA A 14 17.61 59.22 -11.28
C ALA A 14 18.25 57.92 -11.82
N VAL A 15 18.69 57.93 -13.09
CA VAL A 15 19.52 56.87 -13.72
C VAL A 15 21.02 57.16 -13.48
N LEU A 16 21.83 56.13 -13.28
CA LEU A 16 23.28 56.19 -13.55
C LEU A 16 23.79 54.81 -14.01
N SER A 17 24.66 54.79 -15.02
CA SER A 17 25.31 53.56 -15.49
C SER A 17 26.77 53.50 -15.04
N ALA A 18 27.30 52.28 -14.93
CA ALA A 18 28.73 52.03 -14.83
C ALA A 18 29.08 50.77 -15.65
N SER A 19 29.94 50.94 -16.65
CA SER A 19 30.54 49.83 -17.40
C SER A 19 32.05 49.87 -17.20
N LEU A 20 32.64 48.81 -16.66
CA LEU A 20 34.09 48.54 -16.66
C LEU A 20 34.21 47.01 -16.49
N ALA A 21 34.54 46.22 -17.52
CA ALA A 21 35.82 46.07 -18.22
C ALA A 21 36.73 45.00 -17.58
N MET A 22 37.40 44.22 -18.43
CA MET A 22 38.15 43.02 -18.04
C MET A 22 39.45 43.35 -17.29
N VAL A 23 39.86 42.44 -16.41
CA VAL A 23 41.27 42.21 -16.06
C VAL A 23 41.55 40.72 -16.24
N ALA A 24 42.68 40.39 -16.88
CA ALA A 24 43.20 39.03 -16.95
C ALA A 24 44.68 39.03 -16.56
N CYS A 25 45.01 38.23 -15.55
CA CYS A 25 46.34 37.70 -15.25
C CYS A 25 46.10 36.20 -14.94
N ASP A 26 46.78 35.21 -15.51
CA ASP A 26 48.21 35.04 -15.86
C ASP A 26 49.12 34.80 -14.65
N SER A 27 50.14 33.95 -14.86
CA SER A 27 50.96 33.23 -13.86
C SER A 27 50.22 32.08 -13.13
N GLY A 28 50.58 30.79 -13.24
CA GLY A 28 51.58 30.12 -14.11
C GLY A 28 52.73 29.44 -13.35
N SER A 29 53.41 28.49 -14.02
CA SER A 29 54.54 27.65 -13.56
C SER A 29 54.20 26.46 -12.64
N ASN A 30 54.98 25.37 -12.55
CA ASN A 30 55.78 24.58 -13.53
C ASN A 30 56.66 23.56 -12.75
N SER A 31 56.51 22.25 -13.02
CA SER A 31 57.55 21.19 -12.85
C SER A 31 56.90 19.84 -13.22
N ASN A 32 57.20 19.12 -14.32
CA ASN A 32 58.50 18.67 -14.88
C ASN A 32 59.40 18.11 -13.76
N GLU A 33 59.68 16.81 -13.66
CA GLU A 33 60.28 15.90 -14.66
C GLU A 33 59.87 14.42 -14.37
N SER A 34 59.76 13.52 -15.37
CA SER A 34 60.80 12.60 -15.92
C SER A 34 61.38 11.57 -14.91
N ARG A 35 61.67 10.31 -15.26
CA ARG A 35 61.93 9.69 -16.59
C ARG A 35 61.79 8.15 -16.55
N ASN A 36 61.60 7.55 -17.73
CA ASN A 36 61.85 6.15 -18.16
C ASN A 36 62.23 5.06 -17.13
N ASP A 37 61.57 3.90 -17.22
CA ASP A 37 62.15 2.74 -17.93
C ASP A 37 61.08 1.73 -18.38
N ASN A 38 61.40 0.88 -19.37
CA ASN A 38 60.47 -0.02 -20.08
C ASN A 38 61.26 -1.14 -20.81
N PRO A 39 60.76 -2.36 -21.05
CA PRO A 39 59.54 -3.01 -20.56
C PRO A 39 59.80 -4.31 -19.76
N VAL A 40 58.77 -4.79 -19.05
CA VAL A 40 58.58 -6.23 -18.76
C VAL A 40 57.14 -6.58 -19.11
N LEU A 41 56.94 -7.66 -19.88
CA LEU A 41 55.62 -8.19 -20.21
C LEU A 41 55.14 -9.15 -19.10
N PRO A 42 53.96 -8.92 -18.50
CA PRO A 42 53.12 -9.98 -17.97
C PRO A 42 52.26 -10.57 -19.08
N GLU A 43 51.91 -11.84 -18.92
CA GLU A 43 51.12 -12.62 -19.88
C GLU A 43 49.67 -12.13 -19.94
N ASN A 44 49.03 -12.20 -21.11
CA ASN A 44 47.58 -11.98 -21.22
C ASN A 44 46.83 -13.10 -20.45
N PRO A 45 46.04 -12.80 -19.41
CA PRO A 45 44.83 -13.58 -19.21
C PRO A 45 43.90 -13.27 -20.38
N VAL A 46 43.60 -14.27 -21.22
CA VAL A 46 42.47 -14.16 -22.17
C VAL A 46 41.19 -14.25 -21.34
N GLY A 47 40.76 -13.09 -20.83
CA GLY A 47 39.50 -12.94 -20.10
C GLY A 47 38.30 -13.17 -21.03
N ASP A 48 37.25 -13.77 -20.49
CA ASP A 48 36.11 -14.25 -21.28
C ASP A 48 35.34 -13.09 -21.96
N GLY A 49 34.94 -13.32 -23.20
CA GLY A 49 34.51 -12.29 -24.14
C GLY A 49 33.03 -11.89 -24.03
N SER A 50 32.55 -11.51 -22.82
CA SER A 50 31.17 -11.05 -22.66
C SER A 50 30.94 -10.08 -21.49
N ASN A 51 31.17 -8.78 -21.74
CA ASN A 51 30.31 -7.65 -21.31
C ASN A 51 30.90 -6.30 -21.75
N ILE A 52 30.88 -6.02 -23.07
CA ILE A 52 31.07 -4.64 -23.55
C ILE A 52 29.82 -3.85 -23.12
N ALA A 53 30.00 -2.79 -22.34
CA ALA A 53 28.88 -2.00 -21.83
C ALA A 53 28.08 -1.39 -23.00
N ALA A 54 26.79 -1.70 -23.08
CA ALA A 54 25.92 -1.17 -24.12
C ALA A 54 25.15 0.05 -23.60
N VAL A 55 25.10 1.11 -24.41
CA VAL A 55 24.32 2.34 -24.14
C VAL A 55 23.56 2.74 -25.40
N GLU A 56 22.42 3.42 -25.25
CA GLU A 56 21.56 3.75 -26.40
C GLU A 56 22.20 4.82 -27.30
N THR A 57 22.63 5.95 -26.74
CA THR A 57 23.26 7.06 -27.47
C THR A 57 24.71 7.31 -27.01
N ALA A 58 25.46 8.09 -27.79
CA ALA A 58 26.80 8.53 -27.41
C ALA A 58 26.80 9.56 -26.26
N GLU A 59 25.65 10.15 -25.92
CA GLU A 59 25.48 11.05 -24.77
C GLU A 59 25.24 10.29 -23.45
N ASP A 60 24.81 9.03 -23.55
CA ASP A 60 24.66 8.09 -22.41
C ASP A 60 26.01 7.45 -21.98
N LEU A 61 27.11 7.76 -22.69
CA LEU A 61 28.45 7.30 -22.34
C LEU A 61 28.94 7.97 -21.05
N MET A 62 28.95 7.22 -19.95
CA MET A 62 29.56 7.61 -18.68
C MET A 62 30.99 8.14 -18.87
N ASN A 63 31.41 9.12 -18.05
CA ASN A 63 32.81 9.57 -17.99
C ASN A 63 33.76 8.38 -17.87
N CYS A 64 34.84 8.40 -18.64
CA CYS A 64 35.89 7.40 -18.55
C CYS A 64 36.99 7.87 -17.58
N THR A 65 37.50 6.93 -16.78
CA THR A 65 38.69 7.07 -15.93
C THR A 65 39.49 5.77 -16.00
N GLU A 66 40.81 5.80 -15.79
CA GLU A 66 41.69 4.63 -15.87
C GLU A 66 41.36 3.51 -14.85
N SER A 67 40.49 3.80 -13.88
CA SER A 67 40.15 2.95 -12.73
C SER A 67 39.00 1.94 -12.95
N ARG A 68 38.45 1.83 -14.16
CA ARG A 68 37.25 1.01 -14.45
C ARG A 68 37.57 -0.28 -15.20
N GLU A 69 36.90 -1.37 -14.83
CA GLU A 69 36.85 -2.58 -15.67
C GLU A 69 36.09 -2.30 -16.99
N GLY A 70 36.81 -2.31 -18.11
CA GLY A 70 36.24 -2.27 -19.46
C GLY A 70 36.52 -0.98 -20.24
N ASN A 71 37.53 -1.01 -21.09
CA ASN A 71 37.99 0.11 -21.92
C ASN A 71 37.06 0.44 -23.11
N MET A 72 36.02 -0.37 -23.36
CA MET A 72 35.17 -0.32 -24.55
C MET A 72 33.69 -0.30 -24.20
N ALA A 73 32.92 0.51 -24.93
CA ALA A 73 31.47 0.58 -24.88
C ALA A 73 30.86 0.46 -26.28
N LYS A 74 29.65 -0.09 -26.38
CA LYS A 74 28.87 -0.14 -27.64
C LYS A 74 27.73 0.87 -27.58
N VAL A 75 27.74 1.84 -28.49
CA VAL A 75 26.61 2.74 -28.73
C VAL A 75 25.65 2.06 -29.70
N LEU A 76 24.42 1.80 -29.27
CA LEU A 76 23.44 1.02 -30.03
C LEU A 76 22.85 1.79 -31.20
N SER A 77 22.46 3.06 -31.00
CA SER A 77 21.91 3.93 -32.06
C SER A 77 22.86 4.16 -33.24
N GLU A 78 24.17 4.17 -33.00
CA GLU A 78 25.21 4.26 -34.04
C GLU A 78 25.76 2.89 -34.50
N ASN A 79 25.34 1.80 -33.84
CA ASN A 79 25.89 0.44 -33.93
C ASN A 79 27.44 0.41 -33.99
N ALA A 80 28.09 1.20 -33.14
CA ALA A 80 29.52 1.42 -33.16
C ALA A 80 30.15 1.13 -31.78
N ILE A 81 31.42 0.71 -31.81
CA ILE A 81 32.24 0.55 -30.60
C ILE A 81 33.04 1.83 -30.40
N TYR A 82 33.02 2.33 -29.17
CA TYR A 82 33.86 3.41 -28.67
C TYR A 82 34.87 2.81 -27.69
N GLU A 83 36.13 3.16 -27.87
CA GLU A 83 37.23 2.83 -26.96
C GLU A 83 37.61 4.10 -26.19
N CYS A 84 37.87 3.98 -24.90
CA CYS A 84 38.38 5.09 -24.12
C CYS A 84 39.91 5.18 -24.27
N VAL A 85 40.37 6.37 -24.68
CA VAL A 85 41.79 6.71 -24.80
C VAL A 85 41.96 8.11 -24.19
N ASP A 86 42.96 8.28 -23.32
CA ASP A 86 43.24 9.55 -22.63
C ASP A 86 41.99 10.17 -21.97
N GLU A 87 41.30 9.37 -21.14
CA GLU A 87 40.02 9.68 -20.46
C GLU A 87 38.83 10.04 -21.38
N ARG A 88 38.97 9.85 -22.71
CA ARG A 88 37.98 10.28 -23.70
C ARG A 88 37.54 9.16 -24.65
N TRP A 89 36.22 9.03 -24.81
CA TRP A 89 35.63 8.10 -25.77
C TRP A 89 35.96 8.47 -27.22
N SER A 90 36.57 7.52 -27.92
CA SER A 90 36.99 7.62 -29.33
C SER A 90 36.35 6.50 -30.15
N LYS A 91 35.75 6.84 -31.29
CA LYS A 91 35.01 5.89 -32.13
C LYS A 91 35.97 4.98 -32.91
N VAL A 92 35.89 3.67 -32.72
CA VAL A 92 36.80 2.69 -33.34
C VAL A 92 36.40 2.44 -34.80
N THR A 93 37.25 2.86 -35.74
CA THR A 93 37.09 2.60 -37.18
C THR A 93 37.84 1.33 -37.61
N VAL A 94 37.15 0.19 -37.56
CA VAL A 94 37.67 -1.09 -38.05
C VAL A 94 37.81 -1.08 -39.57
N ILE A 95 39.02 -1.32 -40.07
CA ILE A 95 39.29 -1.52 -41.51
C ILE A 95 39.15 -3.01 -41.82
N GLU A 96 38.18 -3.39 -42.65
CA GLU A 96 38.00 -4.78 -43.08
C GLU A 96 39.21 -5.31 -43.85
N THR A 97 39.77 -6.45 -43.41
CA THR A 97 40.70 -7.27 -44.19
C THR A 97 40.30 -8.74 -44.10
N LEU A 98 39.69 -9.25 -45.18
CA LEU A 98 39.30 -10.65 -45.34
C LEU A 98 40.51 -11.57 -45.53
N PRO A 99 40.41 -12.84 -45.11
CA PRO A 99 40.47 -13.92 -46.10
C PRO A 99 39.32 -14.95 -45.96
N ARG A 100 39.45 -16.12 -46.61
CA ARG A 100 38.33 -16.87 -47.22
C ARG A 100 38.36 -18.39 -46.96
N ASP A 101 37.23 -19.04 -47.23
CA ASP A 101 37.02 -20.50 -47.45
C ASP A 101 37.12 -21.38 -46.18
N THR A 102 36.31 -22.45 -45.99
CA THR A 102 35.95 -23.51 -46.96
C THR A 102 34.55 -24.15 -46.74
N LEU A 103 33.98 -24.68 -47.83
CA LEU A 103 32.75 -25.49 -48.02
C LEU A 103 32.66 -26.79 -47.16
N SER A 104 31.53 -27.51 -46.95
CA SER A 104 30.08 -27.50 -47.38
C SER A 104 29.27 -28.42 -46.41
N ASN A 105 27.93 -28.61 -46.36
CA ASN A 105 26.78 -28.67 -47.32
C ASN A 105 25.51 -28.03 -46.66
N GLY A 106 24.20 -28.22 -46.95
CA GLY A 106 23.40 -29.18 -47.76
C GLY A 106 23.03 -30.49 -47.02
N ILE A 107 21.90 -31.22 -47.21
CA ILE A 107 20.73 -31.23 -48.13
C ILE A 107 19.61 -32.08 -47.42
N SER A 108 18.27 -31.98 -47.57
CA SER A 108 17.25 -30.97 -47.98
C SER A 108 15.81 -31.59 -47.83
N SER A 109 14.73 -30.91 -48.26
CA SER A 109 13.28 -31.27 -48.24
C SER A 109 12.59 -31.37 -46.85
N SER A 110 11.37 -30.87 -46.56
CA SER A 110 10.08 -30.65 -47.29
C SER A 110 9.17 -31.90 -47.36
N GLY A 111 7.84 -31.83 -47.16
CA GLY A 111 6.93 -30.68 -47.03
C GLY A 111 5.60 -30.96 -46.28
N THR A 112 4.51 -30.27 -46.65
CA THR A 112 3.32 -30.01 -45.80
C THR A 112 1.99 -30.64 -46.29
N SER A 113 0.89 -30.39 -45.53
CA SER A 113 -0.55 -30.39 -45.92
C SER A 113 -1.38 -31.67 -45.70
N LEU A 114 -2.72 -31.66 -45.45
CA LEU A 114 -3.71 -30.66 -44.96
C LEU A 114 -5.07 -31.38 -44.67
N ILE A 115 -6.11 -30.65 -44.18
CA ILE A 115 -7.57 -31.01 -44.12
C ILE A 115 -7.90 -32.04 -42.98
N GLU A 116 -8.71 -31.77 -41.93
CA GLU A 116 -10.17 -31.42 -41.82
C GLU A 116 -11.12 -32.58 -42.24
N ILE A 117 -12.35 -32.81 -41.72
CA ILE A 117 -13.21 -32.25 -40.64
C ILE A 117 -14.14 -33.41 -40.19
N SER A 118 -14.66 -33.42 -38.95
CA SER A 118 -16.10 -33.63 -38.61
C SER A 118 -16.32 -34.10 -37.16
N SER A 119 -17.37 -33.59 -36.54
CA SER A 119 -17.95 -34.02 -35.26
C SER A 119 -19.28 -34.76 -35.47
N SER A 120 -19.73 -35.52 -34.45
CA SER A 120 -21.13 -35.90 -34.24
C SER A 120 -21.32 -36.53 -32.85
N GLU A 121 -22.33 -36.09 -32.09
CA GLU A 121 -22.71 -36.70 -30.81
C GLU A 121 -23.55 -37.97 -31.01
N THR A 122 -23.54 -38.90 -30.04
CA THR A 122 -24.72 -39.74 -29.78
C THR A 122 -24.75 -40.32 -28.36
N SER A 123 -25.91 -40.24 -27.72
CA SER A 123 -26.40 -41.04 -26.58
C SER A 123 -27.78 -41.60 -27.01
N PRO A 124 -28.42 -42.59 -26.33
CA PRO A 124 -28.27 -42.99 -24.91
C PRO A 124 -28.35 -44.52 -24.65
N SER A 125 -28.41 -44.95 -23.38
CA SER A 125 -29.53 -45.72 -22.78
C SER A 125 -29.13 -46.62 -21.58
N GLU A 126 -29.75 -46.36 -20.43
CA GLU A 126 -30.28 -47.31 -19.42
C GLU A 126 -29.58 -48.66 -19.12
N ASN A 127 -29.26 -48.90 -17.84
CA ASN A 127 -30.05 -49.84 -17.03
C ASN A 127 -29.88 -49.59 -15.51
N SER A 128 -30.70 -50.25 -14.67
CA SER A 128 -30.77 -50.07 -13.21
C SER A 128 -30.76 -51.40 -12.44
N SER A 129 -30.24 -51.39 -11.20
CA SER A 129 -30.68 -52.26 -10.09
C SER A 129 -29.98 -51.86 -8.78
N ALA A 130 -30.67 -52.02 -7.64
CA ALA A 130 -30.04 -52.03 -6.31
C ALA A 130 -29.69 -53.46 -5.86
N GLY A 131 -28.91 -53.59 -4.79
CA GLY A 131 -28.53 -54.85 -4.15
C GLY A 131 -27.62 -54.60 -2.92
N GLU A 132 -27.78 -55.37 -1.84
CA GLU A 132 -27.33 -54.95 -0.50
C GLU A 132 -26.46 -56.00 0.22
N THR A 133 -25.54 -55.53 1.07
CA THR A 133 -24.85 -56.26 2.17
C THR A 133 -23.93 -57.45 1.83
N GLN A 134 -22.61 -57.30 2.08
CA GLN A 134 -21.94 -57.92 3.25
C GLN A 134 -20.45 -57.54 3.39
N MET A 135 -19.90 -57.69 4.59
CA MET A 135 -18.51 -57.35 4.91
C MET A 135 -17.52 -58.49 4.63
N SER A 136 -16.31 -58.15 4.20
CA SER A 136 -15.10 -58.94 4.44
C SER A 136 -13.88 -58.03 4.43
N SER A 137 -12.93 -58.29 5.33
CA SER A 137 -11.77 -57.43 5.59
C SER A 137 -10.53 -57.91 4.84
N SER A 138 -9.90 -57.03 4.07
CA SER A 138 -8.53 -57.22 3.57
C SER A 138 -7.80 -55.87 3.47
N SER A 139 -6.72 -55.72 4.23
CA SER A 139 -5.90 -54.51 4.29
C SER A 139 -4.84 -54.47 3.19
N THR A 140 -4.88 -53.45 2.35
CA THR A 140 -3.74 -52.96 1.54
C THR A 140 -3.98 -51.49 1.19
N ASP A 141 -2.92 -50.68 1.22
CA ASP A 141 -2.99 -49.23 1.00
C ASP A 141 -3.37 -48.83 -0.42
N SER A 142 -4.16 -47.75 -0.56
CA SER A 142 -3.70 -46.49 -1.20
C SER A 142 -4.82 -45.45 -1.30
N ASN A 143 -4.64 -44.32 -0.62
CA ASN A 143 -5.21 -42.98 -0.91
C ASN A 143 -6.53 -42.92 -1.72
N VAL A 144 -7.65 -43.16 -1.05
CA VAL A 144 -8.89 -42.43 -1.38
C VAL A 144 -8.77 -41.06 -0.72
N PRO A 145 -8.90 -39.93 -1.44
CA PRO A 145 -8.99 -38.63 -0.79
C PRO A 145 -10.21 -38.59 0.13
N SER A 146 -9.99 -38.33 1.42
CA SER A 146 -11.07 -37.88 2.32
C SER A 146 -11.80 -36.71 1.66
N PRO A 147 -13.14 -36.58 1.82
CA PRO A 147 -13.85 -35.41 1.33
C PRO A 147 -13.18 -34.17 1.90
N VAL A 148 -12.61 -33.35 1.01
CA VAL A 148 -11.88 -32.13 1.40
C VAL A 148 -12.90 -31.22 2.06
N LYS A 149 -12.79 -31.06 3.38
CA LYS A 149 -13.46 -29.94 4.06
C LYS A 149 -12.99 -28.69 3.34
N SER A 150 -13.93 -27.90 2.81
CA SER A 150 -13.61 -26.56 2.34
C SER A 150 -13.00 -25.80 3.52
N ALA A 151 -11.70 -25.58 3.45
CA ALA A 151 -11.05 -24.68 4.37
C ALA A 151 -11.68 -23.30 4.17
N HIS A 152 -12.01 -22.68 5.29
CA HIS A 152 -12.34 -21.28 5.44
C HIS A 152 -11.53 -20.83 6.64
N CYS A 153 -11.08 -19.58 6.68
CA CYS A 153 -10.31 -19.04 7.80
C CYS A 153 -11.14 -18.00 8.55
N PHE A 154 -12.34 -18.38 9.00
CA PHE A 154 -13.00 -17.58 10.01
C PHE A 154 -12.23 -17.78 11.32
N LYS A 155 -11.60 -16.70 11.78
CA LYS A 155 -10.84 -16.68 13.03
C LYS A 155 -11.78 -16.21 14.15
N ALA A 156 -11.63 -16.79 15.33
CA ALA A 156 -12.32 -16.29 16.52
C ALA A 156 -11.86 -14.85 16.80
N TRP A 157 -12.78 -13.89 16.64
CA TRP A 157 -12.58 -12.49 17.00
C TRP A 157 -12.61 -12.35 18.52
N ASP A 158 -11.45 -12.00 19.08
CA ASP A 158 -11.31 -11.61 20.48
C ASP A 158 -10.85 -10.15 20.53
N PRO A 159 -11.74 -9.19 20.88
CA PRO A 159 -11.40 -7.77 20.95
C PRO A 159 -10.27 -7.48 21.95
N THR A 160 -10.03 -8.36 22.93
CA THR A 160 -8.94 -8.19 23.91
C THR A 160 -7.54 -8.47 23.33
N ALA A 161 -7.45 -8.83 22.04
CA ALA A 161 -6.22 -8.95 21.27
C ALA A 161 -5.91 -7.70 20.41
N PHE A 162 -6.65 -6.59 20.57
CA PHE A 162 -6.61 -5.39 19.70
C PHE A 162 -7.01 -5.71 18.24
N GLU A 163 -8.09 -6.49 18.09
CA GLU A 163 -8.66 -6.85 16.81
C GLU A 163 -9.94 -6.01 16.59
N TYR A 164 -9.84 -4.94 15.80
CA TYR A 164 -10.96 -4.01 15.59
C TYR A 164 -11.98 -4.53 14.56
N SER A 165 -11.52 -5.28 13.55
CA SER A 165 -12.36 -6.01 12.59
C SER A 165 -12.33 -7.53 12.83
N ILE A 166 -13.38 -8.22 12.37
CA ILE A 166 -13.44 -9.69 12.40
C ILE A 166 -12.67 -10.26 11.21
N TYR A 167 -11.61 -11.04 11.43
CA TYR A 167 -11.00 -11.79 10.33
C TYR A 167 -11.94 -12.92 9.85
N THR A 168 -12.72 -12.63 8.80
CA THR A 168 -13.81 -13.50 8.31
C THR A 168 -13.29 -14.72 7.55
N GLY A 169 -12.13 -14.60 6.89
CA GLY A 169 -11.61 -15.59 5.95
C GLY A 169 -12.38 -15.64 4.62
N TYR A 170 -13.16 -14.62 4.29
CA TYR A 170 -14.00 -14.53 3.09
C TYR A 170 -13.81 -13.23 2.28
N ASP A 171 -12.87 -12.36 2.68
CA ASP A 171 -12.60 -11.07 2.02
C ASP A 171 -12.44 -11.19 0.49
N ASN A 172 -13.08 -10.28 -0.23
CA ASN A 172 -13.05 -10.19 -1.70
C ASN A 172 -11.70 -9.67 -2.26
N GLY A 173 -10.79 -9.21 -1.41
CA GLY A 173 -9.53 -8.56 -1.79
C GLY A 173 -9.57 -7.02 -1.70
N THR A 174 -10.56 -6.44 -1.03
CA THR A 174 -10.65 -4.99 -0.73
C THR A 174 -10.32 -4.67 0.73
N GLU A 175 -10.05 -5.67 1.57
CA GLU A 175 -9.72 -5.53 2.99
C GLU A 175 -10.85 -4.89 3.84
N THR A 176 -12.07 -4.75 3.29
CA THR A 176 -13.25 -4.18 3.96
C THR A 176 -14.14 -5.20 4.69
N SER A 177 -13.80 -6.50 4.67
CA SER A 177 -14.58 -7.51 5.42
C SER A 177 -14.39 -7.40 6.93
N GLY A 178 -15.42 -7.79 7.68
CA GLY A 178 -15.36 -7.90 9.14
C GLY A 178 -15.38 -6.59 9.92
N TYR A 179 -15.29 -5.44 9.25
CA TYR A 179 -15.51 -4.13 9.85
C TYR A 179 -16.96 -3.99 10.32
N TRP A 180 -17.12 -3.30 11.46
CA TRP A 180 -18.39 -3.14 12.13
C TRP A 180 -19.07 -1.83 11.71
N TYR A 181 -20.37 -1.90 11.46
CA TYR A 181 -21.23 -0.75 11.18
C TYR A 181 -22.50 -0.78 12.04
N THR A 182 -23.16 0.37 12.17
CA THR A 182 -24.50 0.45 12.78
C THR A 182 -25.53 0.99 11.81
N TYR A 183 -26.79 0.59 11.98
CA TYR A 183 -27.93 1.10 11.23
C TYR A 183 -29.19 1.07 12.10
N GLY A 184 -30.15 1.94 11.78
CA GLY A 184 -31.35 2.16 12.59
C GLY A 184 -32.65 1.91 11.84
N ASP A 185 -33.74 2.30 12.50
CA ASP A 185 -35.08 2.41 11.95
C ASP A 185 -35.39 3.81 11.39
N ASP A 186 -34.39 4.68 11.34
CA ASP A 186 -34.47 6.10 10.95
C ASP A 186 -34.89 6.29 9.49
N SER A 187 -34.39 5.45 8.57
CA SER A 187 -34.75 5.49 7.15
C SER A 187 -36.23 5.17 6.88
N ASP A 188 -36.87 4.41 7.77
CA ASP A 188 -38.31 4.10 7.76
C ASP A 188 -39.14 5.11 8.58
N GLY A 189 -38.50 6.08 9.24
CA GLY A 189 -39.14 7.11 10.06
C GLY A 189 -39.29 6.76 11.55
N GLY A 190 -38.46 5.85 12.07
CA GLY A 190 -38.19 5.69 13.49
C GLY A 190 -37.21 6.75 14.02
N MET A 191 -36.88 6.69 15.31
CA MET A 191 -35.91 7.60 15.95
C MET A 191 -35.04 6.86 16.98
N SER A 192 -34.82 5.56 16.81
CA SER A 192 -34.06 4.74 17.74
C SER A 192 -32.56 5.06 17.68
N THR A 193 -31.89 5.04 18.84
CA THR A 193 -30.47 5.40 18.94
C THR A 193 -29.66 4.44 19.80
N ILE A 194 -28.38 4.31 19.48
CA ILE A 194 -27.35 3.77 20.37
C ILE A 194 -26.54 4.94 20.93
N THR A 195 -26.24 4.90 22.22
CA THR A 195 -25.30 5.81 22.90
C THR A 195 -24.10 4.99 23.36
N TRP A 196 -22.92 5.34 22.86
CA TRP A 196 -21.65 4.71 23.22
C TRP A 196 -21.19 5.16 24.62
N PRO A 197 -20.40 4.33 25.34
CA PRO A 197 -19.90 4.66 26.68
C PRO A 197 -18.69 5.61 26.67
N VAL A 198 -18.15 5.89 25.48
CA VAL A 198 -17.04 6.80 25.21
C VAL A 198 -17.46 7.84 24.18
N GLU A 199 -16.72 8.95 24.14
CA GLU A 199 -16.84 9.96 23.09
C GLU A 199 -16.15 9.46 21.82
N MET A 200 -16.81 9.63 20.67
CA MET A 200 -16.24 9.30 19.36
C MET A 200 -15.66 10.60 18.79
N ASP A 201 -14.34 10.76 18.90
CA ASP A 201 -13.59 11.91 18.38
C ASP A 201 -13.42 11.78 16.84
N PRO A 202 -13.07 12.86 16.10
CA PRO A 202 -13.99 13.67 15.30
C PRO A 202 -14.67 12.96 14.10
N PRO A 203 -15.69 13.57 13.46
CA PRO A 203 -16.72 12.87 12.66
C PRO A 203 -16.30 12.45 11.23
N PHE A 204 -15.06 12.03 11.06
CA PHE A 204 -14.52 11.45 9.81
C PHE A 204 -14.00 10.02 9.99
N MET A 205 -13.94 9.51 11.22
CA MET A 205 -13.58 8.12 11.52
C MET A 205 -14.79 7.40 12.13
N ASP A 206 -15.60 6.72 11.30
CA ASP A 206 -16.73 5.88 11.75
C ASP A 206 -16.29 4.58 12.49
N GLY A 207 -15.00 4.47 12.84
CA GLY A 207 -14.41 3.33 13.55
C GLY A 207 -14.95 3.18 14.96
N ILE A 208 -15.44 1.98 15.29
CA ILE A 208 -16.02 1.67 16.61
C ILE A 208 -14.96 1.33 17.68
N ASP A 209 -13.69 1.48 17.31
CA ASP A 209 -12.50 1.02 18.03
C ASP A 209 -12.38 1.58 19.47
N PRO A 210 -12.69 2.87 19.76
CA PRO A 210 -12.73 3.37 21.13
C PRO A 210 -13.75 2.65 22.02
N VAL A 211 -14.84 2.15 21.44
CA VAL A 211 -15.84 1.31 22.14
C VAL A 211 -15.26 -0.08 22.38
N ILE A 212 -14.56 -0.67 21.40
CA ILE A 212 -13.91 -1.98 21.51
C ILE A 212 -12.93 -2.01 22.69
N ASP A 213 -12.05 -1.00 22.76
CA ASP A 213 -11.07 -0.83 23.85
C ASP A 213 -11.74 -0.63 25.22
N HIS A 214 -12.79 0.19 25.29
CA HIS A 214 -13.50 0.46 26.54
C HIS A 214 -14.27 -0.76 27.08
N CYS A 215 -14.92 -1.50 26.18
CA CYS A 215 -15.90 -2.54 26.53
C CYS A 215 -15.35 -3.97 26.52
N GLY A 216 -14.20 -4.21 25.88
CA GLY A 216 -13.73 -5.56 25.56
C GLY A 216 -14.73 -6.30 24.63
N GLY A 217 -15.18 -5.59 23.60
CA GLY A 217 -16.33 -5.94 22.75
C GLY A 217 -17.07 -4.69 22.29
N ILE A 218 -18.17 -4.81 21.56
CA ILE A 218 -18.97 -3.63 21.19
C ILE A 218 -20.13 -3.50 22.16
N CYS A 219 -20.08 -2.47 23.03
CA CYS A 219 -21.10 -2.22 24.04
C CYS A 219 -21.69 -0.81 23.98
N GLY A 220 -22.98 -0.70 24.26
CA GLY A 220 -23.70 0.57 24.19
C GLY A 220 -25.05 0.50 24.90
N THR A 221 -25.59 1.69 25.20
CA THR A 221 -26.96 1.86 25.71
C THR A 221 -27.88 2.12 24.53
N TYR A 222 -28.95 1.35 24.35
CA TYR A 222 -29.95 1.61 23.32
C TYR A 222 -31.17 2.36 23.89
N MET A 223 -31.79 3.19 23.06
CA MET A 223 -33.13 3.73 23.25
C MET A 223 -33.94 3.47 21.99
N LEU A 224 -35.05 2.74 22.12
CA LEU A 224 -35.97 2.50 21.02
C LEU A 224 -37.07 3.56 21.03
N ASP A 225 -37.23 4.30 19.92
CA ASP A 225 -38.28 5.30 19.74
C ASP A 225 -39.01 5.04 18.43
N LYS A 226 -40.31 4.81 18.52
CA LYS A 226 -41.12 4.36 17.39
C LYS A 226 -41.32 5.44 16.32
N GLY A 227 -41.15 6.72 16.64
CA GLY A 227 -41.35 7.83 15.69
C GLY A 227 -42.68 7.73 14.93
N THR A 228 -42.60 7.40 13.64
CA THR A 228 -43.74 7.21 12.73
C THR A 228 -43.95 5.79 12.23
N LEU A 229 -43.13 4.82 12.67
CA LEU A 229 -43.15 3.43 12.21
C LEU A 229 -44.51 2.76 12.40
N SER A 230 -44.82 1.78 11.54
CA SER A 230 -45.97 0.90 11.75
C SER A 230 -45.66 -0.25 12.73
N TYR A 231 -44.44 -0.81 12.67
CA TYR A 231 -43.95 -1.93 13.47
C TYR A 231 -43.21 -1.49 14.75
N ASP A 232 -42.56 -2.43 15.44
CA ASP A 232 -41.81 -2.19 16.67
C ASP A 232 -40.41 -1.61 16.35
N PRO A 233 -39.97 -0.50 16.99
CA PRO A 233 -38.66 0.12 16.73
C PRO A 233 -37.46 -0.79 17.00
N PHE A 234 -36.33 -0.51 16.34
CA PHE A 234 -35.08 -1.25 16.49
C PHE A 234 -33.81 -0.40 16.35
N VAL A 235 -32.71 -0.90 16.92
CA VAL A 235 -31.34 -0.54 16.55
C VAL A 235 -30.59 -1.80 16.10
N ALA A 236 -29.59 -1.65 15.23
CA ALA A 236 -28.78 -2.76 14.76
C ALA A 236 -27.29 -2.41 14.63
N LEU A 237 -26.46 -3.44 14.79
CA LEU A 237 -25.06 -3.43 14.38
C LEU A 237 -24.77 -4.65 13.50
N GLY A 238 -23.78 -4.57 12.63
CA GLY A 238 -23.45 -5.63 11.69
C GLY A 238 -22.01 -5.62 11.24
N PHE A 239 -21.63 -6.68 10.52
CA PHE A 239 -20.36 -6.77 9.78
C PHE A 239 -20.58 -7.55 8.48
N ASN A 240 -19.83 -7.18 7.44
CA ASN A 240 -19.87 -7.85 6.13
C ASN A 240 -18.89 -9.03 6.11
N LEU A 241 -19.28 -10.17 5.53
CA LEU A 241 -18.41 -11.34 5.44
C LEU A 241 -17.41 -11.24 4.27
N GLY A 242 -17.89 -10.81 3.11
CA GLY A 242 -17.08 -10.69 1.88
C GLY A 242 -16.38 -9.35 1.70
N GLY A 243 -16.64 -8.35 2.55
CA GLY A 243 -16.32 -6.95 2.26
C GLY A 243 -17.26 -6.37 1.21
N GLU A 244 -16.86 -5.27 0.58
CA GLU A 244 -17.63 -4.53 -0.42
C GLU A 244 -16.87 -4.40 -1.73
N GLU A 245 -17.57 -4.46 -2.88
CA GLU A 245 -16.95 -4.24 -4.20
C GLU A 245 -16.71 -2.74 -4.49
N THR A 246 -17.56 -1.91 -3.90
CA THR A 246 -17.51 -0.44 -3.86
C THR A 246 -18.25 0.01 -2.59
N PRO A 247 -17.97 1.19 -2.00
CA PRO A 247 -18.67 1.65 -0.80
C PRO A 247 -20.21 1.57 -0.92
N GLY A 248 -20.84 0.89 0.02
CA GLY A 248 -22.29 0.60 0.06
C GLY A 248 -22.73 -0.61 -0.79
N ASN A 249 -21.81 -1.42 -1.33
CA ASN A 249 -22.11 -2.59 -2.17
C ASN A 249 -21.43 -3.87 -1.65
N PRO A 250 -21.95 -4.49 -0.57
CA PRO A 250 -21.35 -5.65 0.09
C PRO A 250 -21.55 -6.97 -0.67
N VAL A 251 -20.52 -7.83 -0.66
CA VAL A 251 -20.40 -9.05 -1.49
C VAL A 251 -20.89 -10.30 -0.77
N SER A 252 -21.63 -11.16 -1.48
CA SER A 252 -22.15 -12.44 -0.98
C SER A 252 -21.14 -13.59 -1.07
N VAL A 253 -20.98 -14.38 -0.01
CA VAL A 253 -20.00 -15.48 0.08
C VAL A 253 -20.61 -16.82 0.53
N ASP A 254 -19.93 -17.94 0.25
CA ASP A 254 -20.34 -19.27 0.73
C ASP A 254 -19.78 -19.57 2.13
N ALA A 255 -20.44 -19.00 3.13
CA ALA A 255 -20.24 -19.24 4.55
C ALA A 255 -20.64 -20.66 5.02
N SER A 256 -21.11 -21.56 4.15
CA SER A 256 -21.59 -22.90 4.56
C SER A 256 -20.52 -23.74 5.26
N ALA A 257 -19.25 -23.49 4.99
CA ALA A 257 -18.12 -24.19 5.62
C ALA A 257 -18.00 -23.92 7.13
N MET A 258 -18.33 -22.69 7.60
CA MET A 258 -18.45 -22.37 9.03
C MET A 258 -19.50 -23.22 9.74
N GLY A 259 -20.51 -23.68 8.99
CA GLY A 259 -21.66 -24.45 9.48
C GLY A 259 -22.57 -23.73 10.48
N GLY A 260 -22.23 -22.52 10.90
CA GLY A 260 -22.89 -21.75 11.94
C GLY A 260 -21.98 -20.67 12.55
N ILE A 261 -22.48 -20.02 13.58
CA ILE A 261 -21.80 -18.98 14.36
C ILE A 261 -21.89 -19.24 15.87
N VAL A 262 -20.86 -18.82 16.59
CA VAL A 262 -20.78 -18.76 18.05
C VAL A 262 -20.62 -17.29 18.46
N VAL A 263 -21.44 -16.84 19.41
CA VAL A 263 -21.46 -15.46 19.91
C VAL A 263 -21.32 -15.46 21.43
N THR A 264 -20.43 -14.62 21.96
CA THR A 264 -20.36 -14.31 23.39
C THR A 264 -20.87 -12.90 23.64
N TYR A 265 -21.89 -12.74 24.49
CA TYR A 265 -22.56 -11.45 24.66
C TYR A 265 -23.18 -11.24 26.05
N THR A 266 -23.61 -10.00 26.30
CA THR A 266 -24.68 -9.62 27.24
C THR A 266 -25.70 -8.73 26.52
N SER A 267 -26.96 -8.76 26.96
CA SER A 267 -27.97 -7.77 26.56
C SER A 267 -29.16 -7.76 27.50
N ASP A 268 -29.74 -6.57 27.69
CA ASP A 268 -31.04 -6.34 28.32
C ASP A 268 -32.25 -6.69 27.44
N ALA A 269 -32.05 -6.93 26.14
CA ALA A 269 -33.07 -7.43 25.23
C ALA A 269 -32.70 -8.82 24.69
N PRO A 270 -33.65 -9.58 24.13
CA PRO A 270 -33.32 -10.58 23.13
C PRO A 270 -32.76 -9.86 21.89
N ILE A 271 -31.60 -10.27 21.39
CA ILE A 271 -31.07 -9.83 20.10
C ILE A 271 -31.52 -10.83 19.04
N ARG A 272 -32.04 -10.35 17.91
CA ARG A 272 -32.24 -11.15 16.71
C ARG A 272 -30.93 -11.13 15.92
N LEU A 273 -30.30 -12.30 15.77
CA LEU A 273 -29.13 -12.50 14.93
C LEU A 273 -29.60 -12.96 13.56
N GLU A 274 -29.38 -12.14 12.55
CA GLU A 274 -30.00 -12.23 11.22
C GLU A 274 -28.94 -12.39 10.11
N MET A 275 -29.29 -13.15 9.08
CA MET A 275 -28.45 -13.39 7.90
C MET A 275 -28.85 -12.42 6.78
N GLY A 276 -28.09 -11.35 6.58
CA GLY A 276 -28.24 -10.43 5.45
C GLY A 276 -27.71 -11.07 4.17
N LEU A 277 -28.52 -11.10 3.10
CA LEU A 277 -28.19 -11.72 1.81
C LEU A 277 -27.96 -10.66 0.71
N GLY A 278 -27.99 -9.38 1.09
CA GLY A 278 -27.83 -8.22 0.23
C GLY A 278 -29.18 -7.72 -0.29
N GLU A 279 -29.35 -6.40 -0.38
CA GLU A 279 -30.60 -5.71 -0.73
C GLU A 279 -31.41 -6.38 -1.86
N ALA A 280 -30.77 -6.81 -2.96
CA ALA A 280 -31.46 -7.45 -4.07
C ALA A 280 -32.06 -8.85 -3.75
N LYS A 281 -31.53 -9.55 -2.74
CA LYS A 281 -32.01 -10.85 -2.23
C LYS A 281 -32.94 -10.68 -1.04
N ASP A 282 -32.60 -9.78 -0.13
CA ASP A 282 -33.40 -9.46 1.05
C ASP A 282 -34.78 -8.94 0.60
N LYS A 283 -34.80 -7.97 -0.31
CA LYS A 283 -36.03 -7.52 -1.00
C LYS A 283 -36.77 -8.62 -1.76
N HIS A 284 -36.08 -9.66 -2.27
CA HIS A 284 -36.73 -10.78 -2.97
C HIS A 284 -37.45 -11.75 -2.02
N ILE A 285 -37.04 -11.80 -0.75
CA ILE A 285 -37.73 -12.53 0.33
C ILE A 285 -38.61 -11.60 1.17
N ASP A 286 -38.92 -10.41 0.65
CA ASP A 286 -39.66 -9.31 1.29
C ASP A 286 -39.04 -8.80 2.61
N TYR A 287 -37.73 -9.04 2.83
CA TYR A 287 -36.96 -8.84 4.07
C TYR A 287 -37.31 -9.80 5.23
N ASP A 288 -37.96 -10.94 4.95
CA ASP A 288 -38.14 -12.01 5.93
C ASP A 288 -36.87 -12.87 6.03
N ASN A 289 -35.80 -12.27 6.55
CA ASN A 289 -34.46 -12.84 6.57
C ASN A 289 -34.30 -14.00 7.59
N PRO A 290 -33.56 -15.07 7.26
CA PRO A 290 -33.29 -16.15 8.20
C PRO A 290 -32.56 -15.66 9.45
N SER A 291 -33.12 -15.94 10.63
CA SER A 291 -32.59 -15.46 11.90
C SER A 291 -32.68 -16.48 13.03
N VAL A 292 -31.95 -16.21 14.11
CA VAL A 292 -32.03 -16.87 15.41
C VAL A 292 -32.14 -15.83 16.52
N THR A 293 -32.61 -16.20 17.70
CA THR A 293 -32.67 -15.30 18.86
C THR A 293 -31.57 -15.62 19.86
N LEU A 294 -30.68 -14.67 20.10
CA LEU A 294 -29.82 -14.59 21.28
C LEU A 294 -30.70 -14.11 22.45
N PRO A 295 -31.05 -14.95 23.45
CA PRO A 295 -31.98 -14.55 24.51
C PRO A 295 -31.39 -13.45 25.41
N LYS A 296 -32.24 -12.61 26.01
CA LYS A 296 -31.83 -11.64 27.05
C LYS A 296 -30.92 -12.32 28.08
N SER A 297 -29.74 -11.75 28.33
CA SER A 297 -28.84 -12.21 29.39
C SER A 297 -27.94 -11.08 29.87
N VAL A 298 -28.09 -10.70 31.13
CA VAL A 298 -27.27 -9.65 31.78
C VAL A 298 -25.96 -10.20 32.37
N THR A 299 -25.57 -11.41 31.99
CA THR A 299 -24.30 -12.06 32.38
C THR A 299 -23.64 -12.70 31.16
N LYS A 300 -22.30 -12.65 31.07
CA LYS A 300 -21.52 -13.11 29.91
C LYS A 300 -21.95 -14.53 29.49
N THR A 301 -22.60 -14.63 28.33
CA THR A 301 -23.26 -15.84 27.86
C THR A 301 -22.75 -16.20 26.46
N VAL A 302 -22.42 -17.47 26.25
CA VAL A 302 -22.06 -18.02 24.94
C VAL A 302 -23.27 -18.71 24.31
N LYS A 303 -23.50 -18.49 23.01
CA LYS A 303 -24.50 -19.21 22.21
C LYS A 303 -23.89 -19.65 20.89
N ALA A 304 -24.11 -20.91 20.53
CA ALA A 304 -23.73 -21.49 19.25
C ALA A 304 -25.00 -21.86 18.47
N PHE A 305 -25.05 -21.52 17.18
CA PHE A 305 -26.14 -21.84 16.27
C PHE A 305 -25.57 -22.36 14.96
N SER A 306 -25.99 -23.56 14.52
CA SER A 306 -25.73 -24.02 13.16
C SER A 306 -26.64 -23.31 12.15
N TRP A 307 -26.23 -23.20 10.88
CA TRP A 307 -27.03 -22.54 9.83
C TRP A 307 -28.46 -23.13 9.72
N SER A 308 -28.63 -24.44 9.92
CA SER A 308 -29.93 -25.12 9.99
C SER A 308 -30.90 -24.66 11.11
N GLN A 309 -30.42 -23.86 12.06
CA GLN A 309 -31.23 -23.24 13.11
C GLN A 309 -31.79 -21.88 12.69
N PHE A 310 -31.15 -21.20 11.73
CA PHE A 310 -31.61 -19.91 11.19
C PHE A 310 -32.85 -20.11 10.32
N LYS A 311 -33.90 -19.36 10.63
CA LYS A 311 -35.22 -19.51 10.01
C LYS A 311 -35.87 -18.16 9.80
N GLN A 312 -36.56 -18.03 8.69
CA GLN A 312 -37.47 -16.92 8.43
C GLN A 312 -38.65 -16.98 9.41
N ALA A 313 -39.26 -15.84 9.70
CA ALA A 313 -40.44 -15.76 10.56
C ALA A 313 -41.74 -16.17 9.83
N GLY A 314 -41.74 -16.26 8.50
CA GLY A 314 -42.80 -16.85 7.69
C GLY A 314 -43.86 -15.85 7.19
N TRP A 315 -43.47 -14.60 6.99
CA TRP A 315 -44.29 -13.52 6.44
C TRP A 315 -43.87 -13.09 5.03
N GLY A 316 -42.65 -13.41 4.60
CA GLY A 316 -42.17 -13.18 3.24
C GLY A 316 -42.78 -14.13 2.20
N SER A 317 -42.84 -13.69 0.94
CA SER A 317 -43.47 -14.44 -0.16
C SER A 317 -42.59 -15.56 -0.75
N LYS A 318 -41.33 -15.68 -0.27
CA LYS A 318 -40.34 -16.66 -0.71
C LYS A 318 -39.71 -17.36 0.50
N GLN A 319 -39.43 -18.64 0.31
CA GLN A 319 -38.72 -19.45 1.30
C GLN A 319 -37.24 -19.62 0.92
N VAL A 320 -36.38 -19.48 1.92
CA VAL A 320 -34.94 -19.78 1.88
C VAL A 320 -34.54 -20.37 3.24
N SER A 321 -33.90 -21.54 3.25
CA SER A 321 -33.40 -22.13 4.49
C SER A 321 -32.11 -21.44 4.96
N GLY A 322 -31.76 -21.55 6.25
CA GLY A 322 -30.48 -21.02 6.74
C GLY A 322 -29.27 -21.67 6.06
N GLU A 323 -29.34 -22.95 5.67
CA GLU A 323 -28.31 -23.62 4.88
C GLU A 323 -28.31 -23.24 3.38
N GLU A 324 -29.35 -22.58 2.87
CA GLU A 324 -29.38 -21.99 1.52
C GLU A 324 -28.85 -20.56 1.56
N ALA A 325 -29.29 -19.78 2.55
CA ALA A 325 -28.78 -18.46 2.87
C ALA A 325 -27.27 -18.45 3.14
N SER A 326 -26.72 -19.46 3.83
CA SER A 326 -25.28 -19.55 4.09
C SER A 326 -24.41 -19.67 2.84
N LYS A 327 -24.97 -19.96 1.66
CA LYS A 327 -24.24 -20.03 0.38
C LYS A 327 -24.10 -18.69 -0.33
N ILE A 328 -24.82 -17.68 0.13
CA ILE A 328 -24.90 -16.32 -0.43
C ILE A 328 -24.96 -15.29 0.70
N LEU A 329 -24.28 -15.56 1.82
CA LEU A 329 -24.33 -14.74 3.01
C LEU A 329 -23.49 -13.48 2.77
N VAL A 330 -24.08 -12.30 2.95
CA VAL A 330 -23.40 -11.01 2.79
C VAL A 330 -22.95 -10.48 4.15
N ALA A 331 -23.85 -10.50 5.14
CA ALA A 331 -23.62 -9.90 6.45
C ALA A 331 -24.31 -10.68 7.58
N LEU A 332 -23.86 -10.43 8.81
CA LEU A 332 -24.53 -10.89 10.03
C LEU A 332 -24.92 -9.69 10.89
N HIS A 333 -26.21 -9.59 11.20
CA HIS A 333 -26.80 -8.42 11.86
C HIS A 333 -27.32 -8.76 13.25
N PHE A 334 -27.04 -7.90 14.24
CA PHE A 334 -27.46 -7.99 15.63
C PHE A 334 -28.56 -6.95 15.88
N VAL A 335 -29.81 -7.32 15.64
CA VAL A 335 -30.95 -6.40 15.72
C VAL A 335 -31.60 -6.47 17.11
N ILE A 336 -31.60 -5.33 17.82
CA ILE A 336 -32.32 -5.13 19.08
C ILE A 336 -33.64 -4.44 18.74
N GLN A 337 -34.71 -5.24 18.64
CA GLN A 337 -36.07 -4.76 18.33
C GLN A 337 -36.99 -4.92 19.54
N GLY A 338 -37.87 -3.94 19.78
CA GLY A 338 -38.67 -3.90 20.99
C GLY A 338 -39.78 -2.85 20.99
N LYS A 339 -40.40 -2.64 22.15
CA LYS A 339 -41.48 -1.64 22.27
C LYS A 339 -40.94 -0.22 22.36
N ASP A 340 -41.76 0.71 21.88
CA ASP A 340 -41.57 2.15 22.02
C ASP A 340 -41.17 2.56 23.44
N GLY A 341 -40.17 3.41 23.57
CA GLY A 341 -39.59 3.87 24.83
C GLY A 341 -38.76 2.82 25.59
N ALA A 342 -38.52 1.63 25.05
CA ALA A 342 -37.67 0.62 25.68
C ALA A 342 -36.20 1.05 25.68
N LYS A 343 -35.49 0.74 26.76
CA LYS A 343 -34.06 1.04 26.95
C LYS A 343 -33.35 -0.14 27.60
N GLY A 344 -32.02 -0.17 27.47
CA GLY A 344 -31.15 -1.15 28.12
C GLY A 344 -29.76 -1.12 27.52
N GLU A 345 -28.91 -2.02 27.98
CA GLU A 345 -27.51 -2.14 27.55
C GLU A 345 -27.27 -3.45 26.77
N PHE A 346 -26.21 -3.48 25.95
CA PHE A 346 -25.69 -4.69 25.32
C PHE A 346 -24.16 -4.67 25.26
N ASN A 347 -23.52 -5.84 25.12
CA ASN A 347 -22.11 -5.98 24.76
C ASN A 347 -21.93 -7.25 23.90
N ILE A 348 -21.37 -7.13 22.70
CA ILE A 348 -20.92 -8.26 21.85
C ILE A 348 -19.41 -8.44 22.05
N MET A 349 -19.01 -9.49 22.78
CA MET A 349 -17.65 -9.66 23.32
C MET A 349 -16.76 -10.66 22.56
N SER A 350 -17.32 -11.54 21.73
CA SER A 350 -16.54 -12.41 20.84
C SER A 350 -17.43 -13.04 19.77
N ILE A 351 -16.86 -13.33 18.60
CA ILE A 351 -17.51 -14.02 17.49
C ILE A 351 -16.57 -15.14 17.00
N ASP A 352 -17.09 -16.34 16.76
CA ASP A 352 -16.34 -17.49 16.23
C ASP A 352 -17.24 -18.33 15.30
N ALA A 353 -16.66 -19.17 14.44
CA ALA A 353 -17.41 -20.10 13.59
C ALA A 353 -17.83 -21.35 14.37
N TYR A 354 -19.00 -21.90 14.05
CA TYR A 354 -19.50 -23.13 14.71
C TYR A 354 -18.60 -24.35 14.43
N ASN A 355 -18.07 -24.43 13.21
CA ASN A 355 -16.96 -25.29 12.82
C ASN A 355 -15.73 -24.40 12.61
N PRO A 356 -14.87 -24.15 13.61
CA PRO A 356 -13.73 -23.25 13.46
C PRO A 356 -12.79 -23.69 12.32
N GLY A 357 -12.30 -22.71 11.58
CA GLY A 357 -11.44 -22.90 10.41
C GLY A 357 -10.03 -23.37 10.76
N ASP A 358 -9.41 -24.14 9.87
CA ASP A 358 -7.96 -24.34 9.90
C ASP A 358 -7.28 -23.29 9.00
N CYS A 359 -6.96 -22.15 9.61
CA CYS A 359 -6.25 -21.05 8.96
C CYS A 359 -4.84 -21.40 8.47
N ALA A 360 -4.23 -22.50 8.93
CA ALA A 360 -2.96 -22.99 8.39
C ALA A 360 -3.14 -23.86 7.13
N ALA A 361 -4.37 -24.34 6.88
CA ALA A 361 -4.77 -25.08 5.69
C ALA A 361 -5.60 -24.25 4.69
N PHE A 362 -6.05 -23.05 5.08
CA PHE A 362 -6.77 -22.15 4.18
C PHE A 362 -5.83 -21.51 3.16
N VAL A 363 -6.14 -21.75 1.89
CA VAL A 363 -5.65 -20.95 0.77
C VAL A 363 -6.90 -20.20 0.26
N PRO A 364 -6.91 -18.85 0.26
CA PRO A 364 -8.04 -18.09 -0.28
C PRO A 364 -8.25 -18.42 -1.77
N PRO A 365 -9.44 -18.16 -2.34
CA PRO A 365 -9.75 -18.48 -3.74
C PRO A 365 -8.86 -17.68 -4.71
N VAL A 366 -7.70 -18.24 -5.08
CA VAL A 366 -6.73 -17.61 -5.97
C VAL A 366 -7.29 -17.48 -7.38
N TYR A 367 -7.74 -16.28 -7.73
CA TYR A 367 -7.65 -15.83 -9.12
C TYR A 367 -6.16 -15.65 -9.48
N SER A 368 -5.75 -16.26 -10.59
CA SER A 368 -4.34 -16.37 -11.03
C SER A 368 -3.62 -15.01 -10.98
N SER A 369 -2.46 -14.89 -10.33
CA SER A 369 -1.25 -15.66 -10.70
C SER A 369 -0.30 -16.02 -9.54
N SER A 370 0.52 -17.05 -9.76
CA SER A 370 1.20 -17.82 -8.71
C SER A 370 2.59 -17.32 -8.28
N SER A 371 2.86 -17.45 -6.98
CA SER A 371 4.20 -17.73 -6.42
C SER A 371 4.07 -18.65 -5.19
N LYS A 372 5.17 -19.27 -4.71
CA LYS A 372 5.12 -20.47 -3.84
C LYS A 372 5.54 -20.22 -2.39
N ASN A 373 4.88 -20.94 -1.48
CA ASN A 373 5.09 -20.92 -0.02
C ASN A 373 6.54 -21.17 0.43
N MET A 374 6.90 -20.55 1.55
CA MET A 374 7.88 -21.04 2.52
C MET A 374 7.22 -21.06 3.90
N SER A 375 7.27 -22.20 4.59
CA SER A 375 6.67 -22.39 5.92
C SER A 375 7.70 -22.23 7.03
N SER A 376 7.30 -21.68 8.17
CA SER A 376 8.08 -21.74 9.42
C SER A 376 7.16 -21.99 10.61
N SER A 377 7.62 -22.84 11.53
CA SER A 377 6.83 -23.33 12.67
C SER A 377 6.96 -22.42 13.89
N SER A 378 5.84 -22.11 14.54
CA SER A 378 5.83 -21.36 15.80
C SER A 378 6.12 -22.25 17.01
N SER A 379 6.92 -21.74 17.95
CA SER A 379 7.07 -22.28 19.30
C SER A 379 6.72 -21.18 20.31
N LYS A 380 5.82 -21.50 21.25
CA LYS A 380 5.16 -20.52 22.12
C LYS A 380 6.13 -19.98 23.19
N PRO A 381 6.16 -18.66 23.46
CA PRO A 381 7.11 -18.06 24.40
C PRO A 381 6.76 -18.33 25.87
N SER A 382 7.79 -18.33 26.72
CA SER A 382 7.68 -18.16 28.17
C SER A 382 7.89 -16.69 28.53
N SER A 383 7.08 -16.15 29.43
CA SER A 383 7.14 -14.75 29.84
C SER A 383 8.15 -14.50 30.98
N SER A 384 8.89 -13.39 30.86
CA SER A 384 9.59 -12.72 31.97
C SER A 384 9.90 -11.27 31.60
N SER A 385 10.14 -10.42 32.59
CA SER A 385 10.06 -8.95 32.46
C SER A 385 11.40 -8.23 32.34
N SER A 386 11.34 -7.03 31.76
CA SER A 386 12.18 -5.85 32.08
C SER A 386 13.71 -5.97 32.01
N SER A 387 14.32 -5.39 30.98
CA SER A 387 15.22 -4.22 31.15
C SER A 387 15.71 -3.67 29.80
N SER A 388 16.05 -2.37 29.81
CA SER A 388 16.45 -1.58 28.65
C SER A 388 17.72 -2.05 27.95
N ASN A 389 17.69 -2.12 26.62
CA ASN A 389 18.75 -1.59 25.75
C ASN A 389 18.17 -1.26 24.38
N GLY A 390 18.64 -0.16 23.77
CA GLY A 390 18.08 0.35 22.52
C GLY A 390 18.44 -0.51 21.32
N THR A 391 17.45 -1.23 20.78
CA THR A 391 17.43 -1.75 19.42
C THR A 391 16.24 -1.13 18.71
N SER A 392 16.46 -0.46 17.57
CA SER A 392 15.34 0.04 16.75
C SER A 392 14.44 -1.14 16.39
N VAL A 393 13.18 -1.07 16.80
CA VAL A 393 12.19 -2.09 16.50
C VAL A 393 11.73 -1.84 15.07
N VAL A 394 12.24 -2.63 14.14
CA VAL A 394 11.68 -2.69 12.79
C VAL A 394 10.28 -3.27 12.90
N ILE A 395 9.26 -2.44 12.70
CA ILE A 395 7.88 -2.88 12.67
C ILE A 395 7.53 -3.49 11.31
N LYS A 396 6.56 -4.39 11.32
CA LYS A 396 5.98 -5.00 10.12
C LYS A 396 4.67 -4.31 9.78
N PRO A 397 4.23 -4.37 8.51
CA PRO A 397 2.96 -3.79 8.16
C PRO A 397 1.82 -4.52 8.89
N ALA A 398 0.87 -3.75 9.42
CA ALA A 398 -0.34 -4.23 10.06
C ALA A 398 -1.44 -4.53 9.01
N TYR A 399 -1.52 -3.71 7.98
CA TYR A 399 -2.39 -3.82 6.79
C TYR A 399 -1.57 -3.51 5.52
N SER A 400 -2.17 -3.53 4.33
CA SER A 400 -1.43 -3.28 3.09
C SER A 400 -1.04 -1.80 2.93
N PHE A 401 0.05 -1.51 2.19
CA PHE A 401 0.36 -0.13 1.77
C PHE A 401 -0.57 0.19 0.59
N GLU A 402 -1.47 1.15 0.77
CA GLU A 402 -2.49 1.50 -0.23
C GLU A 402 -1.94 2.45 -1.31
N THR A 403 -2.70 2.67 -2.39
CA THR A 403 -2.31 3.68 -3.39
C THR A 403 -2.92 5.03 -3.02
N TRP A 404 -2.14 5.89 -2.35
CA TRP A 404 -2.53 7.28 -2.16
C TRP A 404 -2.61 8.01 -3.51
N ASN A 405 -3.65 8.81 -3.66
CA ASN A 405 -3.93 9.59 -4.85
C ASN A 405 -4.53 10.94 -4.44
N GLY A 406 -3.79 12.03 -4.63
CA GLY A 406 -4.20 13.35 -4.16
C GLY A 406 -5.49 13.88 -4.81
N ALA A 407 -6.00 13.25 -5.87
CA ALA A 407 -7.33 13.52 -6.43
C ALA A 407 -8.49 13.09 -5.52
N GLU A 408 -8.24 12.23 -4.52
CA GLU A 408 -9.23 11.82 -3.52
C GLU A 408 -9.39 12.82 -2.36
N GLY A 409 -8.47 13.79 -2.25
CA GLY A 409 -8.57 14.86 -1.25
C GLY A 409 -8.27 14.42 0.18
N VAL A 410 -7.40 13.43 0.38
CA VAL A 410 -6.91 12.98 1.69
C VAL A 410 -5.41 13.29 1.81
N GLU A 411 -4.97 13.92 2.90
CA GLU A 411 -3.54 14.26 3.07
C GLU A 411 -2.64 13.12 3.55
N GLN A 412 -3.17 12.14 4.29
CA GLN A 412 -2.41 11.01 4.81
C GLN A 412 -2.29 9.88 3.77
N ILE A 413 -1.08 9.32 3.62
CA ILE A 413 -0.85 8.06 2.89
C ILE A 413 -1.10 6.89 3.84
N MET A 414 -2.00 5.96 3.49
CA MET A 414 -2.20 4.73 4.25
C MET A 414 -1.04 3.74 3.98
N THR A 415 0.01 3.84 4.80
CA THR A 415 1.29 3.14 4.56
C THR A 415 1.28 1.66 4.95
N GLY A 416 0.30 1.22 5.76
CA GLY A 416 0.30 -0.09 6.41
C GLY A 416 1.10 -0.14 7.72
N PHE A 417 1.69 0.96 8.19
CA PHE A 417 2.61 0.98 9.34
C PHE A 417 2.20 2.02 10.40
N ASP A 418 1.75 1.54 11.56
CA ASP A 418 1.29 2.42 12.66
C ASP A 418 2.31 2.53 13.80
N THR A 419 2.21 3.63 14.55
CA THR A 419 2.88 3.88 15.82
C THR A 419 1.92 4.51 16.83
N ASP A 420 2.30 4.53 18.10
CA ASP A 420 1.52 5.12 19.19
C ASP A 420 1.17 6.61 19.00
N MET A 421 1.80 7.32 18.06
CA MET A 421 1.51 8.73 17.74
C MET A 421 0.78 8.94 16.40
N GLN A 422 0.59 7.89 15.59
CA GLN A 422 -0.22 7.89 14.37
C GLN A 422 0.16 8.96 13.31
N ASP A 423 1.41 9.45 13.33
CA ASP A 423 1.94 10.48 12.42
C ASP A 423 2.61 9.89 11.16
N GLY A 424 2.50 8.58 10.94
CA GLY A 424 2.90 7.92 9.70
C GLY A 424 2.05 8.36 8.50
N GLY A 425 2.67 8.43 7.31
CA GLY A 425 1.99 8.75 6.06
C GLY A 425 1.71 10.22 5.79
N TYR A 426 1.88 11.12 6.76
CA TYR A 426 1.72 12.56 6.56
C TYR A 426 2.91 13.18 5.81
N TRP A 427 2.62 14.17 4.97
CA TRP A 427 3.62 14.92 4.20
C TRP A 427 4.33 15.99 5.04
N TYR A 428 5.63 16.16 4.81
CA TYR A 428 6.43 17.26 5.37
C TYR A 428 7.39 17.87 4.34
N GLU A 429 7.69 19.16 4.48
CA GLU A 429 8.79 19.85 3.77
C GLU A 429 10.11 19.69 4.55
N TYR A 430 11.24 19.57 3.84
CA TYR A 430 12.59 19.61 4.42
C TYR A 430 13.56 20.31 3.46
N ASP A 431 14.56 21.02 3.99
CA ASP A 431 15.40 21.94 3.23
C ASP A 431 16.91 21.79 3.54
N ASP A 432 17.71 22.72 3.00
CA ASP A 432 19.16 22.84 3.18
C ASP A 432 19.56 23.90 4.23
N SER A 433 18.61 24.40 5.04
CA SER A 433 18.83 25.54 5.94
C SER A 433 19.76 25.24 7.13
N GLU A 434 19.80 24.00 7.62
CA GLU A 434 20.72 23.59 8.70
C GLU A 434 22.20 23.66 8.27
N ASP A 435 22.49 23.44 6.98
CA ASP A 435 23.84 23.59 6.40
C ASP A 435 24.14 25.02 5.89
N GLY A 436 23.15 25.94 5.96
CA GLY A 436 23.29 27.35 5.55
C GLY A 436 22.75 27.68 4.15
N GLY A 437 22.00 26.76 3.54
CA GLY A 437 21.19 27.04 2.35
C GLY A 437 19.94 27.85 2.67
N LYS A 438 19.18 28.21 1.62
CA LYS A 438 17.96 29.03 1.71
C LYS A 438 16.87 28.52 0.74
N SER A 439 16.97 27.25 0.32
CA SER A 439 16.03 26.64 -0.60
C SER A 439 14.65 26.49 0.05
N SER A 440 13.59 26.57 -0.75
CA SER A 440 12.20 26.51 -0.26
C SER A 440 11.22 26.12 -1.37
N ILE A 441 10.02 25.69 -1.01
CA ILE A 441 8.93 25.47 -1.95
C ILE A 441 7.86 26.56 -1.78
N ALA A 442 7.52 27.25 -2.88
CA ALA A 442 6.35 28.11 -2.93
C ALA A 442 5.10 27.27 -3.25
N TRP A 443 4.31 27.04 -2.22
CA TRP A 443 3.04 26.31 -2.26
C TRP A 443 1.94 27.11 -2.99
N LEU A 444 1.06 26.41 -3.74
CA LEU A 444 -0.05 27.05 -4.47
C LEU A 444 -1.19 27.50 -3.55
N ALA A 445 -1.29 26.90 -2.37
CA ALA A 445 -2.12 27.31 -1.25
C ALA A 445 -1.21 27.49 -0.01
N PRO A 446 -1.60 28.31 0.99
CA PRO A 446 -0.91 28.30 2.27
C PRO A 446 -1.04 26.92 2.93
N LEU A 447 0.05 26.40 3.50
CA LEU A 447 -0.01 25.23 4.39
C LEU A 447 -0.80 25.57 5.66
N GLY A 448 -1.32 24.51 6.29
CA GLY A 448 -2.00 24.57 7.57
C GLY A 448 -3.52 24.71 7.49
N ASN A 449 -4.20 24.09 8.45
CA ASN A 449 -5.64 24.13 8.67
C ASN A 449 -5.93 24.64 10.10
N GLU A 450 -7.11 24.33 10.67
CA GLU A 450 -7.49 24.75 12.03
C GLU A 450 -7.01 23.82 13.15
N TYR A 451 -6.38 22.69 12.81
CA TYR A 451 -5.86 21.64 13.70
C TYR A 451 -4.32 21.56 13.70
N ASP A 452 -3.69 21.68 12.52
CA ASP A 452 -2.23 21.72 12.35
C ASP A 452 -1.79 22.88 11.45
N GLU A 453 -0.69 23.55 11.80
CA GLU A 453 -0.11 24.67 11.03
C GLU A 453 0.72 24.22 9.80
N LYS A 454 0.96 22.91 9.64
CA LYS A 454 1.78 22.33 8.56
C LYS A 454 1.01 21.47 7.56
N SER A 455 -0.25 21.14 7.84
CA SER A 455 -1.15 20.36 6.98
C SER A 455 -1.03 20.71 5.50
N PHE A 456 -0.88 19.68 4.68
CA PHE A 456 -0.78 19.74 3.23
C PHE A 456 -2.16 19.69 2.55
N GLN A 457 -3.23 19.39 3.28
CA GLN A 457 -4.60 19.38 2.78
C GLN A 457 -4.96 20.57 1.87
N PRO A 458 -4.67 21.85 2.21
CA PRO A 458 -5.04 22.98 1.35
C PRO A 458 -4.30 22.99 0.01
N VAL A 459 -3.09 22.42 -0.04
CA VAL A 459 -2.33 22.24 -1.29
C VAL A 459 -2.95 21.11 -2.10
N ILE A 460 -3.28 19.99 -1.45
CA ILE A 460 -3.84 18.80 -2.09
C ILE A 460 -5.22 19.11 -2.71
N ASP A 461 -6.08 19.85 -2.02
CA ASP A 461 -7.38 20.35 -2.52
C ASP A 461 -7.25 21.15 -3.83
N VAL A 462 -6.15 21.89 -4.00
CA VAL A 462 -5.89 22.76 -5.17
C VAL A 462 -5.14 22.03 -6.29
N CYS A 463 -4.24 21.11 -5.93
CA CYS A 463 -3.30 20.46 -6.82
C CYS A 463 -3.73 19.05 -7.30
N SER A 464 -4.70 18.42 -6.62
CA SER A 464 -4.98 16.98 -6.71
C SER A 464 -3.71 16.12 -6.52
N GLY A 465 -2.89 16.49 -5.54
CA GLY A 465 -1.53 16.00 -5.32
C GLY A 465 -0.71 16.99 -4.47
N VAL A 466 0.53 16.67 -4.12
CA VAL A 466 1.42 17.65 -3.48
C VAL A 466 2.17 18.42 -4.55
N CYS A 467 1.82 19.70 -4.76
CA CYS A 467 2.37 20.52 -5.83
C CYS A 467 2.83 21.92 -5.40
N GLY A 468 3.91 22.40 -6.03
CA GLY A 468 4.56 23.65 -5.67
C GLY A 468 5.65 24.06 -6.65
N THR A 469 6.17 25.27 -6.45
CA THR A 469 7.32 25.81 -7.21
C THR A 469 8.56 25.78 -6.32
N VAL A 470 9.49 24.87 -6.62
CA VAL A 470 10.82 24.82 -5.99
C VAL A 470 11.58 26.11 -6.27
N GLN A 471 12.30 26.61 -5.28
CA GLN A 471 13.27 27.70 -5.38
C GLN A 471 14.57 27.26 -4.69
N LEU A 472 15.65 27.15 -5.45
CA LEU A 472 16.98 26.78 -4.92
C LEU A 472 17.84 28.04 -4.74
N ASP A 473 18.26 28.31 -3.51
CA ASP A 473 19.17 29.41 -3.13
C ASP A 473 20.31 28.79 -2.32
N ALA A 474 21.53 28.87 -2.87
CA ALA A 474 22.71 28.23 -2.28
C ALA A 474 23.11 28.84 -0.93
N GLY A 475 22.62 30.03 -0.59
CA GLY A 475 22.94 30.69 0.67
C GLY A 475 24.45 30.85 0.90
N ASP A 476 24.99 30.11 1.86
CA ASP A 476 26.41 30.02 2.17
C ASP A 476 27.02 28.61 1.87
N LEU A 477 26.24 27.70 1.25
CA LEU A 477 26.62 26.33 0.90
C LEU A 477 27.84 26.25 -0.03
N GLN A 478 28.55 25.13 0.07
CA GLN A 478 29.70 24.80 -0.79
C GLN A 478 29.37 23.68 -1.81
N TYR A 479 28.09 23.35 -1.96
CA TYR A 479 27.55 22.33 -2.86
C TYR A 479 26.20 22.78 -3.46
N ASP A 480 25.66 22.03 -4.43
CA ASP A 480 24.41 22.36 -5.12
C ASP A 480 23.19 22.36 -4.15
N PRO A 481 22.46 23.48 -3.95
CA PRO A 481 21.30 23.59 -3.04
C PRO A 481 20.19 22.56 -3.27
N TYR A 482 19.41 22.28 -2.23
CA TYR A 482 18.28 21.37 -2.28
C TYR A 482 17.09 21.76 -1.37
N VAL A 483 15.89 21.37 -1.79
CA VAL A 483 14.69 21.27 -0.95
C VAL A 483 13.93 20.00 -1.31
N GLY A 484 13.06 19.50 -0.45
CA GLY A 484 12.25 18.33 -0.73
C GLY A 484 10.99 18.23 0.11
N ILE A 485 10.20 17.21 -0.23
CA ILE A 485 9.10 16.72 0.60
C ILE A 485 9.33 15.27 0.96
N GLY A 486 8.83 14.83 2.12
CA GLY A 486 8.86 13.43 2.50
C GLY A 486 7.57 13.00 3.17
N PHE A 487 7.46 11.71 3.39
CA PHE A 487 6.57 11.13 4.39
C PHE A 487 7.31 9.99 5.09
N ASP A 488 7.01 9.82 6.37
CA ASP A 488 7.54 8.71 7.16
C ASP A 488 6.58 7.51 7.02
N LEU A 489 7.12 6.30 6.98
CA LEU A 489 6.29 5.10 6.81
C LEU A 489 5.49 4.83 8.08
N ALA A 490 6.19 4.73 9.22
CA ALA A 490 5.61 4.41 10.51
C ALA A 490 5.25 5.65 11.36
N GLY A 491 5.83 6.80 11.05
CA GLY A 491 5.87 7.92 11.98
C GLY A 491 6.80 7.64 13.17
N HIS A 492 6.46 8.17 14.35
CA HIS A 492 7.34 8.27 15.50
C HIS A 492 6.81 7.57 16.76
N ASP A 493 7.72 7.08 17.61
CA ASP A 493 7.37 6.54 18.93
C ASP A 493 6.93 7.66 19.91
N ILE A 494 6.35 7.27 21.06
CA ILE A 494 5.97 8.21 22.14
C ILE A 494 7.09 9.13 22.67
N ASN A 495 8.35 8.87 22.30
CA ASN A 495 9.52 9.66 22.67
C ASN A 495 9.99 10.58 21.52
N ARG A 496 9.28 10.59 20.38
CA ARG A 496 9.58 11.29 19.12
C ARG A 496 10.82 10.75 18.37
N ASN A 497 11.08 9.45 18.46
CA ASN A 497 12.05 8.77 17.58
C ASN A 497 11.33 8.20 16.36
N LEU A 498 11.86 8.43 15.15
CA LEU A 498 11.38 7.81 13.92
C LEU A 498 11.45 6.27 14.03
N VAL A 499 10.34 5.59 13.74
CA VAL A 499 10.25 4.13 13.74
C VAL A 499 10.55 3.59 12.34
N LEU A 500 11.26 2.47 12.25
CA LEU A 500 11.68 1.88 10.98
C LEU A 500 10.74 0.74 10.56
N ALA A 501 10.46 0.63 9.27
CA ALA A 501 9.47 -0.29 8.71
C ALA A 501 10.08 -1.36 7.79
N ASP A 502 9.54 -2.58 7.82
CA ASP A 502 9.83 -3.66 6.85
C ASP A 502 8.94 -3.53 5.59
N ALA A 503 9.19 -2.47 4.82
CA ALA A 503 8.61 -2.19 3.51
C ALA A 503 9.00 -3.20 2.40
N SER A 504 9.78 -4.24 2.69
CA SER A 504 10.26 -5.18 1.68
C SER A 504 9.13 -5.94 0.97
N GLY A 505 7.97 -6.09 1.63
CA GLY A 505 6.75 -6.69 1.05
C GLY A 505 6.14 -5.90 -0.12
N MET A 506 6.35 -4.58 -0.20
CA MET A 506 5.84 -3.75 -1.30
C MET A 506 6.52 -4.05 -2.66
N GLY A 507 7.72 -4.66 -2.62
CA GLY A 507 8.58 -4.90 -3.78
C GLY A 507 9.23 -3.66 -4.41
N GLY A 508 8.77 -2.46 -4.05
CA GLY A 508 9.12 -1.17 -4.63
C GLY A 508 7.99 -0.17 -4.45
N VAL A 509 8.03 0.94 -5.19
CA VAL A 509 6.92 1.91 -5.31
C VAL A 509 6.40 2.04 -6.74
N CYS A 510 5.13 2.38 -6.89
CA CYS A 510 4.64 3.14 -8.04
C CYS A 510 4.56 4.63 -7.68
N ILE A 511 4.72 5.52 -8.66
CA ILE A 511 4.56 6.97 -8.50
C ILE A 511 4.02 7.60 -9.78
N GLY A 512 2.96 8.40 -9.65
CA GLY A 512 2.44 9.30 -10.68
C GLY A 512 2.83 10.75 -10.37
N TYR A 513 3.49 11.43 -11.31
CA TYR A 513 4.01 12.78 -11.08
C TYR A 513 4.16 13.62 -12.36
N SER A 514 4.34 14.93 -12.19
CA SER A 514 4.96 15.83 -13.18
C SER A 514 6.02 16.70 -12.50
N SER A 515 7.08 17.07 -13.22
CA SER A 515 8.06 18.07 -12.75
C SER A 515 8.89 18.63 -13.90
N GLU A 516 9.16 19.93 -13.85
CA GLU A 516 10.01 20.63 -14.82
C GLU A 516 11.51 20.32 -14.65
N MET A 517 11.92 19.81 -13.47
CA MET A 517 13.28 19.36 -13.17
C MET A 517 13.34 17.87 -12.82
N SER A 518 14.56 17.32 -12.72
CA SER A 518 14.76 15.96 -12.20
C SER A 518 14.95 16.02 -10.69
N PHE A 519 14.31 15.09 -9.98
CA PHE A 519 14.47 14.90 -8.53
C PHE A 519 15.00 13.49 -8.23
N THR A 520 15.33 13.21 -6.98
CA THR A 520 15.65 11.86 -6.49
C THR A 520 14.63 11.42 -5.45
N ILE A 521 14.26 10.14 -5.46
CA ILE A 521 13.57 9.51 -4.34
C ILE A 521 14.64 8.84 -3.48
N GLU A 522 14.68 9.17 -2.19
CA GLU A 522 15.68 8.71 -1.22
C GLU A 522 15.05 7.79 -0.18
N MET A 523 15.76 6.72 0.19
CA MET A 523 15.36 5.78 1.25
C MET A 523 16.03 6.16 2.57
N SER A 524 15.34 6.95 3.40
CA SER A 524 15.79 7.30 4.75
C SER A 524 15.75 6.06 5.66
N LEU A 525 16.84 5.75 6.35
CA LEU A 525 16.95 4.68 7.33
C LEU A 525 16.98 5.24 8.77
N GLY A 526 16.56 6.50 8.92
CA GLY A 526 16.64 7.28 10.15
C GLY A 526 18.04 7.83 10.42
N GLU A 527 18.10 9.02 11.01
CA GLU A 527 19.32 9.82 11.24
C GLU A 527 20.51 9.02 11.82
N ALA A 528 20.26 8.07 12.73
CA ALA A 528 21.33 7.24 13.29
C ALA A 528 22.04 6.35 12.23
N LYS A 529 21.31 5.87 11.22
CA LYS A 529 21.82 5.01 10.15
C LYS A 529 22.20 5.79 8.89
N ASP A 530 21.43 6.81 8.52
CA ASP A 530 21.80 7.75 7.44
C ASP A 530 23.20 8.31 7.70
N ARG A 531 23.46 8.81 8.92
CA ARG A 531 24.77 9.33 9.35
C ARG A 531 25.87 8.27 9.43
N GLU A 532 25.55 7.00 9.71
CA GLU A 532 26.52 5.88 9.67
C GLU A 532 26.99 5.59 8.24
N LEU A 533 26.09 5.73 7.27
CA LEU A 533 26.37 5.67 5.84
C LEU A 533 26.97 6.99 5.31
N GLY A 534 27.12 8.02 6.15
CA GLY A 534 27.59 9.35 5.76
C GLY A 534 26.60 10.10 4.85
N TYR A 535 25.31 9.82 4.96
CA TYR A 535 24.20 10.32 4.14
C TYR A 535 24.18 9.84 2.67
N ASP A 536 25.07 8.94 2.28
CA ASP A 536 25.05 8.23 1.00
C ASP A 536 24.06 7.05 1.03
N ILE A 537 22.78 7.38 1.21
CA ILE A 537 21.67 6.42 1.28
C ILE A 537 21.24 5.91 -0.11
N PRO A 538 20.47 4.81 -0.23
CA PRO A 538 19.97 4.35 -1.51
C PRO A 538 18.97 5.33 -2.14
N ILE A 539 19.26 5.76 -3.37
CA ILE A 539 18.44 6.70 -4.13
C ILE A 539 18.06 6.14 -5.50
N VAL A 540 17.00 6.68 -6.10
CA VAL A 540 16.67 6.53 -7.52
C VAL A 540 16.42 7.91 -8.13
N ARG A 541 16.92 8.15 -9.36
CA ARG A 541 16.73 9.44 -10.05
C ARG A 541 15.49 9.41 -10.94
N MET A 542 14.63 10.41 -10.75
CA MET A 542 13.41 10.61 -11.51
C MET A 542 13.67 11.59 -12.67
N PRO A 543 13.36 11.22 -13.93
CA PRO A 543 13.52 12.13 -15.05
C PRO A 543 12.47 13.25 -14.97
N LYS A 544 12.85 14.45 -15.42
CA LYS A 544 11.89 15.55 -15.60
C LYS A 544 10.79 15.16 -16.58
N SER A 545 9.57 15.63 -16.34
CA SER A 545 8.42 15.44 -17.21
C SER A 545 7.41 16.55 -17.00
N SER A 546 7.25 17.44 -17.98
CA SER A 546 6.23 18.52 -17.97
C SER A 546 4.81 18.03 -18.24
N SER A 547 4.62 16.71 -18.34
CA SER A 547 3.32 16.02 -18.42
C SER A 547 3.28 14.96 -17.33
N TYR A 548 2.08 14.63 -16.84
CA TYR A 548 1.88 13.51 -15.93
C TYR A 548 2.47 12.22 -16.51
N VAL A 549 3.29 11.54 -15.72
CA VAL A 549 3.90 10.24 -16.05
C VAL A 549 3.92 9.34 -14.83
N VAL A 550 3.81 8.04 -15.09
CA VAL A 550 3.84 7.01 -14.07
C VAL A 550 5.14 6.22 -14.17
N LYS A 551 5.71 5.86 -13.03
CA LYS A 551 6.89 4.98 -12.91
C LYS A 551 6.64 3.92 -11.85
N LYS A 552 6.92 2.67 -12.20
CA LYS A 552 6.98 1.52 -11.28
C LYS A 552 8.46 1.20 -11.06
N ILE A 553 8.91 1.31 -9.81
CA ILE A 553 10.31 1.29 -9.40
C ILE A 553 10.50 0.17 -8.35
N PRO A 554 11.08 -0.99 -8.70
CA PRO A 554 11.39 -2.03 -7.73
C PRO A 554 12.50 -1.57 -6.78
N TRP A 555 12.55 -2.13 -5.56
CA TRP A 555 13.59 -1.78 -4.57
C TRP A 555 15.03 -1.97 -5.10
N SER A 556 15.25 -2.92 -6.02
CA SER A 556 16.54 -3.17 -6.70
C SER A 556 17.08 -2.01 -7.55
N ASN A 557 16.25 -1.01 -7.86
CA ASN A 557 16.67 0.20 -8.59
C ASN A 557 17.24 1.29 -7.67
N PHE A 558 16.98 1.25 -6.36
CA PHE A 558 17.53 2.19 -5.39
C PHE A 558 18.96 1.79 -5.02
N LYS A 559 19.91 2.72 -5.20
CA LYS A 559 21.35 2.45 -5.09
C LYS A 559 22.06 3.59 -4.39
N ARG A 560 23.03 3.24 -3.53
CA ARG A 560 24.01 4.20 -2.99
C ARG A 560 24.87 4.75 -4.14
N SER A 561 25.35 5.98 -3.99
CA SER A 561 26.27 6.61 -4.95
C SER A 561 27.75 6.28 -4.65
N GLY A 562 28.06 5.76 -3.46
CA GLY A 562 29.36 5.19 -3.11
C GLY A 562 30.41 6.18 -2.60
N TRP A 563 30.00 7.39 -2.23
CA TRP A 563 30.88 8.44 -1.67
C TRP A 563 30.88 8.47 -0.13
N GLY A 564 29.88 7.86 0.51
CA GLY A 564 29.74 7.87 1.97
C GLY A 564 30.34 6.63 2.67
N GLY A 565 30.23 6.61 3.99
CA GLY A 565 30.80 5.56 4.85
C GLY A 565 29.97 4.27 4.93
N GLY A 566 30.24 3.48 5.97
CA GLY A 566 29.47 2.29 6.35
C GLY A 566 29.55 1.10 5.37
N GLU A 567 28.80 0.04 5.68
CA GLU A 567 28.64 -1.10 4.78
C GLU A 567 27.74 -0.72 3.58
N ASN A 568 27.94 -1.37 2.43
CA ASN A 568 27.09 -1.11 1.26
C ASN A 568 25.69 -1.71 1.48
N VAL A 569 24.66 -0.85 1.45
CA VAL A 569 23.25 -1.21 1.63
C VAL A 569 22.55 -1.11 0.28
N THR A 570 21.99 -2.23 -0.22
CA THR A 570 21.14 -2.22 -1.42
C THR A 570 19.72 -1.74 -1.08
N GLY A 571 18.95 -1.32 -2.08
CA GLY A 571 17.55 -0.94 -1.88
C GLY A 571 16.69 -2.04 -1.24
N GLU A 572 16.94 -3.32 -1.54
CA GLU A 572 16.23 -4.47 -0.92
C GLU A 572 16.66 -4.77 0.53
N GLN A 573 17.79 -4.20 0.97
CA GLN A 573 18.21 -4.19 2.38
C GLN A 573 17.64 -2.98 3.10
N ALA A 574 17.71 -1.79 2.48
CA ALA A 574 17.10 -0.55 2.97
C ALA A 574 15.59 -0.69 3.19
N ALA A 575 14.88 -1.35 2.27
CA ALA A 575 13.44 -1.62 2.38
C ALA A 575 13.05 -2.44 3.62
N LYS A 576 13.99 -3.07 4.33
CA LYS A 576 13.72 -3.85 5.55
C LYS A 576 13.88 -3.02 6.83
N MET A 577 14.22 -1.74 6.72
CA MET A 577 14.40 -0.81 7.83
C MET A 577 14.19 0.63 7.35
N LEU A 578 13.19 0.82 6.49
CA LEU A 578 12.88 2.09 5.84
C LEU A 578 12.10 2.97 6.81
N GLY A 579 12.64 4.13 7.15
CA GLY A 579 11.96 5.14 7.97
C GLY A 579 11.08 6.05 7.13
N SER A 580 11.62 6.57 6.02
CA SER A 580 10.96 7.60 5.20
C SER A 580 11.26 7.44 3.71
N LEU A 581 10.32 7.87 2.87
CA LEU A 581 10.56 8.13 1.45
C LEU A 581 10.59 9.64 1.22
N ARG A 582 11.73 10.15 0.74
CA ARG A 582 11.97 11.59 0.54
C ARG A 582 12.17 11.94 -0.93
N PHE A 583 11.58 13.03 -1.39
CA PHE A 583 11.60 13.56 -2.75
C PHE A 583 12.46 14.81 -2.81
N LYS A 584 13.74 14.63 -3.17
CA LYS A 584 14.74 15.70 -3.15
C LYS A 584 14.89 16.39 -4.50
N PHE A 585 14.62 17.69 -4.53
CA PHE A 585 14.92 18.57 -5.64
C PHE A 585 16.25 19.25 -5.38
N GLN A 586 17.32 18.78 -6.05
CA GLN A 586 18.68 19.30 -5.90
C GLN A 586 19.22 19.81 -7.25
N GLY A 587 19.97 20.90 -7.22
CA GLY A 587 20.53 21.52 -8.42
C GLY A 587 21.24 22.83 -8.14
N LYS A 588 21.44 23.63 -9.19
CA LYS A 588 22.21 24.87 -9.10
C LYS A 588 21.45 25.99 -8.41
N ASP A 589 22.21 26.89 -7.80
CA ASP A 589 21.75 28.19 -7.32
C ASP A 589 20.88 28.94 -8.36
N GLY A 590 19.80 29.56 -7.89
CA GLY A 590 18.85 30.32 -8.69
C GLY A 590 17.96 29.49 -9.62
N VAL A 591 17.96 28.15 -9.51
CA VAL A 591 17.02 27.29 -10.23
C VAL A 591 15.64 27.35 -9.56
N SER A 592 14.60 27.47 -10.39
CA SER A 592 13.22 27.30 -9.98
C SER A 592 12.45 26.43 -10.98
N ALA A 593 11.55 25.60 -10.48
CA ALA A 593 10.83 24.58 -11.25
C ALA A 593 9.54 24.16 -10.56
N ASN A 594 8.47 23.94 -11.34
CA ASN A 594 7.22 23.40 -10.83
C ASN A 594 7.28 21.86 -10.71
N PHE A 595 6.55 21.31 -9.74
CA PHE A 595 6.30 19.87 -9.61
C PHE A 595 4.89 19.59 -9.08
N ASN A 596 4.40 18.37 -9.31
CA ASN A 596 3.24 17.78 -8.65
C ASN A 596 3.48 16.28 -8.44
N ILE A 597 3.42 15.80 -7.19
CA ILE A 597 3.36 14.37 -6.86
C ILE A 597 1.89 14.00 -6.64
N VAL A 598 1.32 13.28 -7.61
CA VAL A 598 -0.12 13.05 -7.73
C VAL A 598 -0.55 11.73 -7.06
N SER A 599 0.25 10.68 -7.17
CA SER A 599 -0.05 9.39 -6.55
C SER A 599 1.19 8.59 -6.18
N ILE A 600 1.11 7.78 -5.12
CA ILE A 600 2.14 6.83 -4.69
C ILE A 600 1.50 5.57 -4.10
N GLY A 601 2.09 4.40 -4.38
CA GLY A 601 1.61 3.10 -3.91
C GLY A 601 2.69 2.02 -4.02
N PRO A 602 2.38 0.75 -3.71
CA PRO A 602 3.35 -0.34 -3.79
C PRO A 602 3.63 -0.75 -5.25
N TYR A 603 4.85 -1.22 -5.55
CA TYR A 603 5.25 -1.59 -6.92
C TYR A 603 4.39 -2.71 -7.53
N LEU A 604 4.03 -3.72 -6.72
CA LEU A 604 3.34 -4.92 -7.20
C LEU A 604 1.85 -4.68 -7.48
N ASN A 605 1.16 -4.04 -6.53
CA ASN A 605 -0.30 -3.94 -6.53
C ASN A 605 -0.81 -2.50 -6.73
N GLY A 606 0.06 -1.49 -6.75
CA GLY A 606 -0.34 -0.09 -6.72
C GLY A 606 -0.90 0.45 -8.04
N TRP A 607 -1.97 1.24 -7.93
CA TRP A 607 -2.79 1.72 -9.05
C TRP A 607 -2.47 3.17 -9.46
N CYS A 608 -1.20 3.57 -9.35
CA CYS A 608 -0.71 4.90 -9.74
C CYS A 608 -0.92 5.28 -11.23
N GLU A 609 -1.70 4.52 -12.01
CA GLU A 609 -2.01 4.75 -13.42
C GLU A 609 -3.39 5.41 -13.62
N GLU A 610 -4.28 5.40 -12.62
CA GLU A 610 -5.65 5.92 -12.72
C GLU A 610 -5.74 7.43 -12.43
N SER A 611 -5.21 8.26 -13.34
CA SER A 611 -5.35 9.71 -13.24
C SER A 611 -6.70 10.20 -13.81
N LEU A 612 -7.67 10.45 -12.92
CA LEU A 612 -8.86 11.25 -13.19
C LEU A 612 -8.58 12.77 -13.10
N ALA A 613 -7.45 13.23 -13.64
CA ALA A 613 -7.08 14.63 -13.61
C ALA A 613 -8.14 15.52 -14.32
N PRO A 614 -8.73 16.51 -13.63
CA PRO A 614 -9.47 17.58 -14.29
C PRO A 614 -8.52 18.33 -15.23
N VAL A 615 -8.93 18.54 -16.48
CA VAL A 615 -8.16 19.39 -17.40
C VAL A 615 -8.32 20.84 -16.97
N LEU A 616 -7.31 21.36 -16.25
CA LEU A 616 -7.16 22.79 -15.97
C LEU A 616 -7.19 23.59 -17.28
N GLN A 617 -7.98 24.67 -17.31
CA GLN A 617 -8.13 25.62 -18.42
C GLN A 617 -7.63 27.02 -18.02
#